data_AF-A0A928K5S3-F1
#
_entry.id   AF-A0A928K5S3-F1
#
_cell.length_a   1.000
_cell.length_b   1.000
_cell.length_c   1.000
_cell.angle_alpha   90.00
_cell.angle_beta   90.00
_cell.angle_gamma   90.00
#
_symmetry.space_group_name_H-M   'P 1'
#
loop_
_entity.id
_entity.type
_entity.pdbx_description
1 polymer ?
#
loop_
_entity_poly.entity_id
_entity_poly.type
_entity_poly.pdbx_seq_one_letter_code
_entity_poly.pdbx_strand_id
1 'polypeptide(L)'
;MANIIEVETGTLASDVVSLRELIEEVWEKKRKLITCMFNIDVMWDGPANDEYIAQYKRDDDAFDELLKSLIRAVDCMDYARSGYDKCEEEVSDIIAAINI
;
A
#
# COMPACT_ATOMS: atom_id res chain seq x y z
N MET A 1 2.37 32.69 -15.58
CA MET A 1 1.47 32.17 -14.53
C MET A 1 2.04 30.82 -14.16
N ALA A 2 2.71 30.74 -13.02
CA ALA A 2 3.29 29.49 -12.56
C ALA A 2 2.14 28.52 -12.27
N ASN A 3 2.17 27.33 -12.88
CA ASN A 3 1.36 26.21 -12.42
C ASN A 3 1.89 25.84 -11.04
N ILE A 4 1.37 26.50 -10.01
CA ILE A 4 1.46 26.00 -8.64
C ILE A 4 0.61 24.73 -8.69
N ILE A 5 1.27 23.58 -8.78
CA ILE A 5 0.62 22.34 -8.41
C ILE A 5 0.43 22.48 -6.91
N GLU A 6 -0.71 23.04 -6.52
CA GLU A 6 -1.21 22.98 -5.15
C GLU A 6 -1.56 21.51 -4.95
N VAL A 7 -0.52 20.69 -4.72
CA VAL A 7 -0.70 19.35 -4.23
C VAL A 7 -1.22 19.56 -2.83
N GLU A 8 -2.49 19.26 -2.59
CA GLU A 8 -3.02 19.17 -1.24
C GLU A 8 -2.29 18.04 -0.51
N THR A 9 -1.13 18.36 0.07
CA THR A 9 -0.27 17.43 0.82
C THR A 9 -1.05 16.77 1.97
N GLY A 10 -2.05 17.48 2.50
CA GLY A 10 -3.02 16.95 3.46
C GLY A 10 -3.89 15.81 2.90
N THR A 11 -4.43 15.96 1.68
CA THR A 11 -5.22 14.93 1.00
C THR A 11 -4.33 13.72 0.67
N LEU A 12 -3.11 13.97 0.17
CA LEU A 12 -2.13 12.91 -0.09
C LEU A 12 -1.71 12.16 1.20
N ALA A 13 -1.59 12.87 2.32
CA ALA A 13 -1.31 12.26 3.62
C ALA A 13 -2.45 11.34 4.08
N SER A 14 -3.70 11.81 3.94
CA SER A 14 -4.88 11.00 4.26
C SER A 14 -4.95 9.75 3.40
N ASP A 15 -4.70 9.88 2.09
CA ASP A 15 -4.72 8.75 1.16
C ASP A 15 -3.64 7.72 1.49
N VAL A 16 -2.42 8.17 1.83
CA VAL A 16 -1.33 7.28 2.28
C VAL A 16 -1.75 6.47 3.51
N VAL A 17 -2.38 7.12 4.50
CA VAL A 17 -2.86 6.43 5.71
C VAL A 17 -3.95 5.42 5.37
N SER A 18 -4.99 5.84 4.64
CA SER A 18 -6.09 4.95 4.26
C SER A 18 -5.63 3.76 3.42
N LEU A 19 -4.70 3.96 2.50
CA LEU A 19 -4.14 2.88 1.69
C LEU A 19 -3.33 1.90 2.54
N ARG A 20 -2.55 2.38 3.53
CA ARG A 20 -1.83 1.49 4.46
C ARG A 20 -2.79 0.62 5.27
N GLU A 21 -3.85 1.22 5.82
CA GLU A 21 -4.88 0.49 6.57
C GLU A 21 -5.58 -0.57 5.72
N LEU A 22 -5.95 -0.23 4.49
CA LEU A 22 -6.57 -1.18 3.56
C LEU A 22 -5.63 -2.33 3.18
N ILE A 23 -4.34 -2.04 2.94
CA ILE A 23 -3.33 -3.07 2.66
C ILE A 23 -3.21 -4.02 3.85
N GLU A 24 -3.21 -3.50 5.08
CA GLU A 24 -3.12 -4.32 6.29
C GLU A 24 -4.39 -5.18 6.49
N GLU A 25 -5.58 -4.62 6.25
CA GLU A 25 -6.83 -5.37 6.29
C GLU A 25 -6.83 -6.53 5.28
N VAL A 26 -6.32 -6.27 4.07
CA VAL A 26 -6.19 -7.29 3.02
C VAL A 26 -5.21 -8.39 3.42
N TRP A 27 -4.08 -8.04 4.06
CA TRP A 27 -3.13 -9.01 4.61
C TRP A 27 -3.77 -9.93 5.66
N GLU A 28 -4.55 -9.36 6.57
CA GLU A 28 -5.25 -10.14 7.60
C GLU A 28 -6.31 -11.06 6.99
N LYS A 29 -7.06 -10.60 5.98
CA LYS A 29 -8.00 -11.43 5.22
C LYS A 29 -7.29 -12.57 4.49
N LYS A 30 -6.15 -12.30 3.86
CA LYS A 30 -5.30 -13.32 3.22
C LYS A 30 -4.86 -14.39 4.22
N ARG A 31 -4.37 -14.00 5.40
CA ARG A 31 -3.94 -14.95 6.45
C ARG A 31 -5.08 -15.86 6.93
N LYS A 32 -6.29 -15.31 7.06
CA LYS A 32 -7.50 -16.10 7.40
C LYS A 32 -7.84 -17.09 6.30
N LEU A 33 -7.70 -16.70 5.03
CA LEU A 33 -7.92 -17.58 3.89
C LEU A 33 -6.96 -18.78 3.90
N ILE A 34 -5.67 -18.55 4.13
CA ILE A 34 -4.66 -19.63 4.25
C ILE A 34 -5.04 -20.61 5.36
N THR A 35 -5.42 -20.08 6.52
CA THR A 35 -5.84 -20.91 7.67
C THR A 35 -7.06 -21.76 7.33
N CYS A 36 -8.04 -21.19 6.63
CA CYS A 36 -9.20 -21.95 6.15
C CYS A 36 -8.81 -23.02 5.14
N MET A 37 -7.88 -22.73 4.22
CA MET A 37 -7.45 -23.71 3.22
C MET A 37 -6.70 -24.88 3.84
N PHE A 38 -5.87 -24.63 4.85
CA PHE A 38 -5.21 -25.71 5.59
C PHE A 38 -6.21 -26.63 6.30
N ASN A 39 -7.33 -26.08 6.80
CA ASN A 39 -8.38 -26.89 7.41
C ASN A 39 -9.15 -27.74 6.38
N ILE A 40 -9.37 -27.22 5.17
CA ILE A 40 -10.03 -27.97 4.09
C ILE A 40 -9.12 -29.07 3.55
N ASP A 41 -7.82 -28.81 3.45
CA ASP A 41 -6.82 -29.77 2.99
C ASP A 41 -6.86 -31.07 3.80
N VAL A 42 -6.93 -30.95 5.14
CA VAL A 42 -7.05 -32.10 6.05
C VAL A 42 -8.36 -32.89 5.86
N MET A 43 -9.41 -32.27 5.33
CA MET A 43 -10.74 -32.87 5.20
C MET A 43 -11.03 -33.49 3.83
N TRP A 44 -10.28 -33.13 2.79
CA TRP A 44 -10.55 -33.58 1.42
C TRP A 44 -9.26 -34.04 0.74
N ASP A 45 -8.98 -35.34 0.80
CA ASP A 45 -7.82 -35.94 0.14
C ASP A 45 -8.15 -36.45 -1.29
N GLY A 46 -7.20 -36.31 -2.23
CA GLY A 46 -7.34 -36.79 -3.62
C GLY A 46 -6.87 -35.81 -4.71
N PRO A 47 -6.79 -36.25 -5.98
CA PRO A 47 -6.14 -35.50 -7.07
C PRO A 47 -6.78 -34.14 -7.40
N ALA A 48 -8.06 -33.94 -7.07
CA ALA A 48 -8.73 -32.65 -7.21
C ALA A 48 -8.29 -31.63 -6.14
N ASN A 49 -7.98 -32.11 -4.92
CA ASN A 49 -7.39 -31.27 -3.88
C ASN A 49 -5.99 -30.83 -4.31
N ASP A 50 -5.16 -31.75 -4.81
CA ASP A 50 -3.79 -31.44 -5.25
C ASP A 50 -3.75 -30.32 -6.30
N GLU A 51 -4.64 -30.39 -7.29
CA GLU A 51 -4.78 -29.35 -8.32
C GLU A 51 -5.25 -28.02 -7.73
N TYR A 52 -6.21 -28.05 -6.80
CA TYR A 52 -6.73 -26.88 -6.14
C TYR A 52 -5.66 -26.19 -5.27
N ILE A 53 -4.87 -26.96 -4.50
CA ILE A 53 -3.75 -26.43 -3.70
C ILE A 53 -2.67 -25.84 -4.60
N ALA A 54 -2.35 -26.51 -5.71
CA ALA A 54 -1.38 -25.99 -6.66
C ALA A 54 -1.86 -24.66 -7.30
N GLN A 55 -3.15 -24.53 -7.59
CA GLN A 55 -3.74 -23.28 -8.05
C GLN A 55 -3.72 -22.21 -6.95
N TYR A 56 -4.14 -22.57 -5.73
CA TYR A 56 -4.16 -21.67 -4.59
C TYR A 56 -2.77 -21.07 -4.30
N LYS A 57 -1.70 -21.88 -4.36
CA LYS A 57 -0.33 -21.38 -4.18
C LYS A 57 0.05 -20.33 -5.21
N ARG A 58 -0.31 -20.53 -6.48
CA ARG A 58 -0.07 -19.54 -7.55
C ARG A 58 -0.84 -18.25 -7.30
N ASP A 59 -2.08 -18.37 -6.87
CA ASP A 59 -2.92 -17.21 -6.55
C ASP A 59 -2.37 -16.48 -5.32
N ASP A 60 -1.87 -17.19 -4.32
CA ASP A 60 -1.23 -16.64 -3.12
C ASP A 60 0.02 -15.82 -3.46
N ASP A 61 0.89 -16.37 -4.32
CA ASP A 61 2.10 -15.72 -4.81
C ASP A 61 1.78 -14.45 -5.61
N ALA A 62 0.81 -14.52 -6.54
CA ALA A 62 0.35 -13.37 -7.31
C ALA A 62 -0.24 -12.27 -6.41
N PHE A 63 -0.97 -12.66 -5.36
CA PHE A 63 -1.52 -11.72 -4.39
C PHE A 63 -0.43 -11.05 -3.55
N ASP A 64 0.64 -11.77 -3.21
CA ASP A 64 1.82 -11.21 -2.55
C ASP A 64 2.54 -10.18 -3.42
N GLU A 65 2.69 -10.45 -4.72
CA GLU A 65 3.28 -9.50 -5.67
C GLU A 65 2.43 -8.23 -5.81
N LEU A 66 1.10 -8.39 -5.85
CA LEU A 66 0.17 -7.26 -5.87
C LEU A 66 0.32 -6.40 -4.60
N LEU A 67 0.32 -7.01 -3.42
CA LEU A 67 0.45 -6.29 -2.16
C LEU A 67 1.79 -5.56 -2.06
N LYS A 68 2.89 -6.21 -2.48
CA LYS A 68 4.21 -5.56 -2.55
C LYS A 68 4.20 -4.35 -3.50
N SER A 69 3.51 -4.45 -4.63
CA SER A 69 3.41 -3.36 -5.60
C SER A 69 2.60 -2.19 -5.05
N LEU A 70 1.51 -2.46 -4.33
CA LEU A 70 0.71 -1.44 -3.65
C LEU A 70 1.51 -0.72 -2.55
N ILE A 71 2.25 -1.47 -1.72
CA ILE A 71 3.12 -0.89 -0.68
C ILE A 71 4.14 0.06 -1.30
N ARG A 72 4.81 -0.37 -2.39
CA ARG A 72 5.77 0.49 -3.09
C ARG A 72 5.13 1.77 -3.62
N ALA A 73 3.92 1.69 -4.17
CA ALA A 73 3.21 2.86 -4.66
C ALA A 73 2.91 3.85 -3.52
N VAL A 74 2.45 3.34 -2.37
CA VAL A 74 2.19 4.14 -1.17
C VAL A 74 3.47 4.78 -0.64
N ASP A 75 4.59 4.06 -0.63
CA ASP A 75 5.88 4.62 -0.21
C ASP A 75 6.36 5.73 -1.16
N CYS A 76 6.12 5.60 -2.47
CA CYS A 76 6.39 6.67 -3.43
C CYS A 76 5.51 7.90 -3.20
N MET A 77 4.24 7.71 -2.87
CA MET A 77 3.31 8.80 -2.53
C MET A 77 3.77 9.55 -1.28
N ASP A 78 4.19 8.80 -0.25
CA ASP A 78 4.70 9.38 0.99
C ASP A 78 6.01 10.15 0.78
N TYR A 79 6.92 9.59 -0.01
CA TYR A 79 8.16 10.28 -0.40
C TYR A 79 7.88 11.59 -1.15
N ALA A 80 6.96 11.56 -2.12
CA ALA A 80 6.58 12.75 -2.88
C ALA A 80 5.99 13.83 -1.95
N ARG A 81 5.10 13.44 -1.03
CA ARG A 81 4.54 14.34 0.00
C ARG A 81 5.64 15.02 0.81
N SER A 82 6.57 14.25 1.39
CA SER A 82 7.67 14.81 2.18
C SER A 82 8.55 15.77 1.38
N GLY A 83 8.69 15.54 0.08
CA GLY A 83 9.38 16.47 -0.83
C GLY A 83 8.66 17.82 -0.97
N TYR A 84 7.33 17.80 -1.05
CA TYR A 84 6.52 19.03 -1.10
C TYR A 84 6.57 19.79 0.24
N ASP A 85 6.38 19.10 1.36
CA ASP A 85 6.40 19.71 2.70
C ASP A 85 7.74 20.44 2.97
N LYS A 86 8.86 19.81 2.59
CA LYS A 86 10.20 20.42 2.74
C LYS A 86 10.37 21.66 1.86
N CYS A 87 9.83 21.63 0.65
CA CYS A 87 9.87 22.77 -0.26
C CYS A 87 9.08 23.97 0.29
N GLU A 88 7.90 23.71 0.86
CA GLU A 88 7.09 24.76 1.50
C GLU A 88 7.80 25.37 2.72
N GLU A 89 8.43 24.54 3.55
CA GLU A 89 9.23 25.01 4.69
C GLU A 89 10.40 25.91 4.25
N GLU A 90 11.17 25.47 3.25
CA GLU A 90 12.29 26.26 2.69
C GLU A 90 11.83 27.61 2.14
N VAL A 91 10.70 27.63 1.41
CA VAL A 91 10.12 28.87 0.89
C VAL A 91 9.64 29.79 2.01
N SER A 92 8.96 29.23 3.02
CA SER A 92 8.50 29.97 4.20
C SER A 92 9.67 30.64 4.92
N ASP A 93 10.77 29.91 5.14
CA ASP A 93 11.98 30.43 5.78
C ASP A 93 12.63 31.56 4.98
N ILE A 94 12.70 31.44 3.64
CA ILE A 94 13.22 32.50 2.76
C ILE A 94 12.34 33.76 2.87
N ILE A 95 11.01 33.61 2.84
CA ILE A 95 10.08 34.74 2.96
C ILE A 95 10.22 35.39 4.35
N ALA A 96 10.31 34.59 5.41
CA ALA A 96 10.52 35.07 6.77
C ALA A 96 11.83 35.86 6.90
N ALA A 97 12.91 35.42 6.24
CA ALA A 97 14.19 36.11 6.22
C ALA A 97 14.18 37.44 5.45
N ILE A 98 13.31 37.59 4.43
CA ILE A 98 13.16 38.84 3.66
C ILE A 98 12.29 39.86 4.41
N ASN A 99 11.32 39.40 5.19
CA ASN A 99 10.40 40.26 5.95
C ASN A 99 10.97 40.75 7.30
N ILE A 100 12.31 40.80 7.44
CA ILE A 100 13.04 41.35 8.58
C ILE A 100 13.59 42.73 8.23
#